data_AF-A0AAW4BQV9-F1
#
_entry.id   AF-A0AAW4BQV9-F1
#
_cell.length_a   1.000
_cell.length_b   1.000
_cell.length_c   1.000
_cell.angle_alpha   90.00
_cell.angle_beta   90.00
_cell.angle_gamma   90.00
#
_symmetry.space_group_name_H-M   'P 1'
#
loop_
_entity.id
_entity.type
_entity.pdbx_description
1 polymer ?
#
loop_
_entity_poly.entity_id
_entity_poly.type
_entity_poly.pdbx_seq_one_letter_code
_entity_poly.pdbx_strand_id
1 'polypeptide(L)'
;YWRVYNKKLERNITAEDFSWYRSEVELKKWDTDILLNPVGGFVALNAYAASLLSNTVEPVITKTKSRKRVACDVLAASYWAKRQYGRLVNSLLELYQGDFEKVVTTLVRDDTVLLYPSMHRKLINALE
;
A
#
# COMPACT_ATOMS: atom_id res chain seq x y z
N TYR A 1 -0.33 -7.37 15.52
CA TYR A 1 -0.60 -7.39 16.98
C TYR A 1 0.35 -8.36 17.64
N TRP A 2 0.71 -8.13 18.90
CA TRP A 2 1.55 -9.05 19.68
C TRP A 2 0.68 -10.06 20.42
N ARG A 3 1.08 -11.32 20.41
CA ARG A 3 0.44 -12.41 21.16
C ARG A 3 1.50 -13.13 21.97
N VAL A 4 1.21 -13.35 23.24
CA VAL A 4 1.97 -14.24 24.12
C VAL A 4 1.01 -15.31 24.59
N TYR A 5 1.37 -16.57 24.38
CA TYR A 5 0.49 -17.68 24.74
C TYR A 5 1.29 -18.91 25.16
N ASN A 6 0.61 -19.80 25.88
CA ASN A 6 1.18 -21.04 26.40
C ASN A 6 1.17 -22.11 25.29
N LYS A 7 2.33 -22.35 24.68
CA LYS A 7 2.50 -23.33 23.60
C LYS A 7 2.42 -24.77 24.11
N LYS A 8 2.82 -25.01 25.37
CA LYS A 8 2.66 -26.31 26.03
C LYS A 8 1.18 -26.70 26.08
N LEU A 9 0.33 -25.77 26.52
CA LEU A 9 -1.12 -25.98 26.61
C LEU A 9 -1.74 -26.18 25.22
N GLU A 10 -1.36 -25.36 24.23
CA GLU A 10 -1.84 -25.54 22.84
C GLU A 10 -1.50 -26.92 22.26
N ARG A 11 -0.35 -27.48 22.64
CA ARG A 11 0.11 -28.80 22.17
C ARG A 11 -0.27 -29.97 23.08
N ASN A 12 -1.05 -29.73 24.14
CA ASN A 12 -1.45 -30.73 25.13
C ASN A 12 -0.27 -31.50 25.76
N ILE A 13 0.87 -30.82 25.99
CA ILE A 13 2.04 -31.44 26.62
C ILE A 13 1.81 -31.49 28.13
N THR A 14 1.82 -32.69 28.72
CA THR A 14 1.54 -32.92 30.15
C THR A 14 2.77 -33.01 31.04
N ALA A 15 3.99 -32.96 30.48
CA ALA A 15 5.22 -33.03 31.25
C ALA A 15 5.28 -31.93 32.33
N GLU A 16 5.44 -32.28 33.60
CA GLU A 16 5.35 -31.33 34.72
C GLU A 16 6.48 -30.28 34.70
N ASP A 17 7.72 -30.70 34.46
CA ASP A 17 8.91 -29.84 34.45
C ASP A 17 9.21 -29.16 33.11
N PHE A 18 8.17 -28.86 32.33
CA PHE A 18 8.32 -28.21 31.03
C PHE A 18 7.39 -27.00 30.93
N SER A 19 7.96 -25.82 30.72
CA SER A 19 7.22 -24.59 30.44
C SER A 19 7.57 -24.08 29.04
N TRP A 20 6.56 -23.88 28.20
CA TRP A 20 6.76 -23.34 26.85
C TRP A 20 5.80 -22.21 26.56
N TYR A 21 6.32 -20.99 26.62
CA TYR A 21 5.63 -19.78 26.19
C TYR A 21 6.24 -19.29 24.88
N ARG A 22 5.40 -18.74 24.01
CA ARG A 22 5.86 -18.14 22.76
C ARG A 22 5.30 -16.73 22.62
N SER A 23 6.17 -15.83 22.18
CA SER A 23 5.81 -14.47 21.76
C SER A 23 5.86 -14.40 20.25
N GLU A 24 4.73 -14.07 19.61
CA GLU A 24 4.63 -13.93 18.16
C GLU A 24 3.99 -12.58 17.82
N VAL A 25 4.40 -12.00 16.69
CA VAL A 25 3.81 -10.78 16.14
C VAL A 25 3.17 -11.09 14.80
N GLU A 26 1.89 -10.77 14.68
CA GLU A 26 1.19 -10.89 13.40
C GLU A 26 1.14 -9.52 12.71
N LEU A 27 1.69 -9.46 11.50
CA LEU A 27 1.74 -8.25 10.69
C LEU A 27 0.61 -8.31 9.65
N LYS A 28 -0.41 -7.44 9.80
CA LYS A 28 -1.55 -7.36 8.87
C LYS A 28 -1.37 -6.18 7.93
N LYS A 29 -1.63 -6.39 6.62
CA LYS A 29 -1.46 -5.37 5.56
C LYS A 29 -0.06 -4.74 5.55
N TRP A 30 0.96 -5.56 5.80
CA TRP A 30 2.35 -5.13 5.78
C TRP A 30 2.93 -5.23 4.36
N ASP A 31 3.94 -4.41 4.08
CA ASP A 31 4.61 -4.38 2.78
C ASP A 31 5.47 -5.63 2.58
N THR A 32 5.45 -6.23 1.39
CA THR A 32 6.28 -7.38 1.02
C THR A 32 7.77 -7.06 1.03
N ASP A 33 8.14 -5.78 0.98
CA ASP A 33 9.52 -5.31 1.08
C ASP A 33 10.21 -5.76 2.39
N ILE A 34 9.45 -6.15 3.42
CA ILE A 34 10.02 -6.75 4.64
C ILE A 34 10.79 -8.04 4.39
N LEU A 35 10.46 -8.77 3.32
CA LEU A 35 11.16 -10.00 2.94
C LEU A 35 12.60 -9.74 2.47
N LEU A 36 12.93 -8.52 2.07
CA LEU A 36 14.29 -8.14 1.68
C LEU A 36 15.24 -8.11 2.89
N ASN A 37 14.73 -7.73 4.08
CA ASN A 37 15.49 -7.78 5.33
C ASN A 37 14.54 -8.05 6.51
N PRO A 38 14.23 -9.33 6.79
CA PRO A 38 13.30 -9.71 7.84
C PRO A 38 13.78 -9.31 9.24
N VAL A 39 15.09 -9.39 9.50
CA VAL A 39 15.68 -9.09 10.81
C VAL A 39 15.62 -7.58 11.08
N GLY A 40 16.03 -6.76 10.12
CA GLY A 40 15.94 -5.30 10.22
C GLY A 40 14.48 -4.82 10.31
N GLY A 41 13.56 -5.48 9.61
CA GLY A 41 12.12 -5.23 9.73
C GLY A 41 11.56 -5.59 11.10
N PHE A 42 12.00 -6.71 11.69
CA PHE A 42 11.59 -7.15 13.03
C PHE A 42 12.05 -6.18 14.12
N VAL A 43 13.31 -5.73 14.07
CA VAL A 43 13.86 -4.71 14.98
C VAL A 43 13.07 -3.40 14.88
N ALA A 44 12.65 -3.03 13.67
CA ALA A 44 11.89 -1.80 13.43
C ALA A 44 10.45 -1.83 13.97
N LEU A 45 9.95 -2.96 14.49
CA LEU A 45 8.58 -3.06 15.01
C LEU A 45 8.38 -2.30 16.32
N ASN A 46 9.27 -2.50 17.31
CA ASN A 46 9.29 -1.79 18.59
C ASN A 46 10.57 -2.09 19.39
N ALA A 47 10.77 -1.37 20.50
CA ALA A 47 11.93 -1.54 21.38
C ALA A 47 12.03 -2.95 22.00
N TYR A 48 10.90 -3.61 22.28
CA TYR A 48 10.88 -4.98 22.78
C TYR A 48 11.42 -5.97 21.74
N ALA A 49 10.97 -5.90 20.49
CA ALA A 49 11.47 -6.73 19.40
C ALA A 49 12.97 -6.52 19.16
N ALA A 50 13.43 -5.27 19.23
CA ALA A 50 14.86 -4.95 19.17
C ALA A 50 15.65 -5.61 20.31
N SER A 51 15.09 -5.65 21.53
CA SER A 51 15.75 -6.25 22.70
C SER A 51 15.85 -7.78 22.67
N LEU A 52 15.06 -8.46 21.84
CA LEU A 52 15.12 -9.92 21.70
C LEU A 52 16.33 -10.40 20.89
N LEU A 53 17.02 -9.50 20.19
CA LEU A 53 18.19 -9.81 19.40
C LEU A 53 19.46 -9.47 20.19
N SER A 54 20.43 -10.39 20.17
CA SER A 54 21.73 -10.21 20.84
C SER A 54 22.61 -9.18 20.14
N ASN A 55 22.38 -8.95 18.85
CA ASN A 55 23.22 -8.11 17.99
C ASN A 55 22.48 -6.81 17.67
N THR A 56 23.22 -5.71 17.65
CA THR A 56 22.71 -4.42 17.17
C THR A 56 22.54 -4.47 15.65
N VAL A 57 21.29 -4.63 15.19
CA VAL A 57 20.93 -4.63 13.77
C VAL A 57 20.26 -3.31 13.44
N GLU A 58 20.59 -2.72 12.29
CA GLU A 58 19.95 -1.48 11.86
C GLU A 58 18.47 -1.70 11.50
N PRO A 59 17.55 -0.86 12.00
CA PRO A 59 16.13 -0.99 11.71
C PRO A 59 15.83 -0.60 10.26
N VAL A 60 15.06 -1.44 9.56
CA VAL A 60 14.60 -1.17 8.19
C VAL A 60 13.12 -0.80 8.20
N ILE A 61 12.81 0.42 7.77
CA ILE A 61 11.44 0.93 7.70
C ILE A 61 10.87 0.64 6.31
N THR A 62 10.05 -0.41 6.21
CA THR A 62 9.41 -0.84 4.96
C THR A 62 8.15 -0.03 4.60
N LYS A 63 8.06 1.23 5.03
CA LYS A 63 6.89 2.06 4.71
C LYS A 63 6.94 2.45 3.24
N THR A 64 5.97 2.00 2.47
CA THR A 64 5.75 2.43 1.09
C THR A 64 5.63 3.96 1.06
N LYS A 65 6.52 4.64 0.34
CA LYS A 65 6.45 6.11 0.17
C LYS A 65 5.12 6.45 -0.50
N SER A 66 4.27 7.24 0.15
CA SER A 66 2.93 7.62 -0.32
C SER A 66 2.87 8.10 -1.77
N ARG A 67 3.95 8.73 -2.25
CA ARG A 67 4.10 9.21 -3.63
C ARG A 67 3.94 8.13 -4.70
N LYS A 68 4.52 6.94 -4.49
CA LYS A 68 4.44 5.85 -5.49
C LYS A 68 3.01 5.31 -5.61
N ARG A 69 2.29 5.24 -4.49
CA ARG A 69 0.92 4.72 -4.44
C ARG A 69 -0.06 5.60 -5.23
N VAL A 70 -0.03 6.91 -5.00
CA VAL A 70 -0.91 7.85 -5.72
C VAL A 70 -0.68 7.79 -7.22
N ALA A 71 0.58 7.74 -7.67
CA ALA A 71 0.89 7.61 -9.09
C ALA A 71 0.37 6.28 -9.68
N CYS A 72 0.57 5.16 -8.99
CA CYS A 72 0.05 3.86 -9.41
C CYS A 72 -1.48 3.83 -9.48
N ASP A 73 -2.17 4.47 -8.52
CA ASP A 73 -3.63 4.54 -8.49
C ASP A 73 -4.17 5.32 -9.70
N VAL A 74 -3.54 6.45 -10.06
CA VAL A 74 -3.91 7.24 -11.26
C VAL A 74 -3.66 6.42 -12.52
N LEU A 75 -2.50 5.78 -12.67
CA LEU A 75 -2.19 4.95 -13.84
C LEU A 75 -3.16 3.78 -14.01
N ALA A 76 -3.51 3.11 -12.91
CA ALA A 76 -4.49 2.04 -12.91
C ALA A 76 -5.87 2.54 -13.32
N ALA A 77 -6.32 3.68 -12.79
CA ALA A 77 -7.59 4.30 -13.17
C ALA A 77 -7.61 4.69 -14.66
N SER A 78 -6.53 5.30 -15.17
CA SER A 78 -6.39 5.65 -16.59
C SER A 78 -6.41 4.42 -17.49
N TYR A 79 -5.78 3.30 -17.07
CA TYR A 79 -5.79 2.05 -17.82
C TYR A 79 -7.21 1.49 -18.00
N TRP A 80 -8.00 1.46 -16.92
CA TRP A 80 -9.38 1.00 -16.98
C TRP A 80 -10.28 1.95 -17.76
N ALA A 81 -10.12 3.26 -17.59
CA ALA A 81 -10.85 4.27 -18.36
C ALA A 81 -10.61 4.11 -19.87
N LYS A 82 -9.36 3.89 -20.31
CA LYS A 82 -9.03 3.61 -21.71
C LYS A 82 -9.74 2.37 -22.24
N ARG A 83 -9.82 1.29 -21.45
CA ARG A 83 -10.51 0.05 -21.85
C ARG A 83 -12.01 0.22 -21.95
N GLN A 84 -12.61 0.93 -21.01
CA GLN A 84 -14.07 1.05 -20.93
C GLN A 84 -14.63 2.10 -21.89
N TYR A 85 -13.93 3.23 -22.04
CA TYR A 85 -14.45 4.40 -22.76
C TYR A 85 -13.60 4.80 -23.98
N GLY A 86 -12.44 4.18 -24.21
CA GLY A 86 -11.51 4.61 -25.27
C GLY A 86 -12.12 4.59 -26.68
N ARG A 87 -13.00 3.62 -26.98
CA ARG A 87 -13.73 3.59 -28.26
C ARG A 87 -14.63 4.81 -28.43
N LEU A 88 -15.37 5.16 -27.38
CA LEU A 88 -16.27 6.32 -27.38
C LEU A 88 -15.49 7.63 -27.48
N VAL A 89 -14.38 7.76 -26.75
CA VAL A 89 -13.50 8.94 -26.84
C VAL A 89 -12.97 9.10 -28.27
N ASN A 90 -12.53 8.01 -28.92
CA ASN A 90 -12.10 8.07 -30.32
C ASN A 90 -13.23 8.49 -31.27
N SER A 91 -14.45 7.95 -31.11
CA SER A 91 -15.59 8.35 -31.93
C SER A 91 -15.97 9.83 -31.75
N LEU A 92 -15.87 10.36 -30.52
CA LEU A 92 -16.08 11.79 -30.27
C LEU A 92 -14.97 12.64 -30.91
N LEU A 93 -13.73 12.15 -30.88
CA LEU A 93 -12.59 12.85 -31.48
C LEU A 93 -12.72 12.93 -33.00
N GLU A 94 -13.21 11.86 -33.65
CA GLU A 94 -13.58 11.88 -35.06
C GLU A 94 -14.75 12.84 -35.34
N LEU A 95 -15.80 12.80 -34.51
CA LEU A 95 -16.99 13.66 -34.64
C LEU A 95 -16.62 15.15 -34.57
N TYR A 96 -15.78 15.53 -33.62
CA TYR A 96 -15.34 16.92 -33.41
C TYR A 96 -14.08 17.28 -34.21
N GLN A 97 -13.67 16.46 -35.18
CA GLN A 97 -12.54 16.74 -36.08
C GLN A 97 -11.22 17.06 -35.35
N GLY A 98 -10.96 16.38 -34.23
CA GLY A 98 -9.76 16.58 -33.43
C GLY A 98 -9.83 17.73 -32.42
N ASP A 99 -10.99 18.37 -32.22
CA ASP A 99 -11.17 19.37 -31.18
C ASP A 99 -11.28 18.73 -29.78
N PHE A 100 -10.15 18.65 -29.08
CA PHE A 100 -10.04 18.05 -27.76
C PHE A 100 -10.87 18.78 -26.69
N GLU A 101 -11.04 20.10 -26.80
CA GLU A 101 -11.76 20.90 -25.81
C GLU A 101 -13.26 20.56 -25.84
N LYS A 102 -13.82 20.41 -27.05
CA LYS A 102 -15.20 19.95 -27.22
C LYS A 102 -15.43 18.51 -26.74
N VAL A 103 -14.46 17.62 -26.95
CA VAL A 103 -14.53 16.24 -26.46
C VAL A 103 -14.56 16.21 -24.94
N VAL A 104 -13.66 16.97 -24.28
CA VAL A 104 -13.59 17.03 -22.81
C VAL A 104 -14.85 17.67 -22.23
N THR A 105 -15.29 18.81 -22.74
CA THR A 105 -16.50 19.49 -22.25
C THR A 105 -17.77 18.63 -22.40
N THR A 106 -17.86 17.83 -23.46
CA THR A 106 -18.97 16.87 -23.64
C THR A 106 -18.94 15.70 -22.64
N LEU A 107 -17.75 15.30 -22.18
CA LEU A 107 -17.56 14.19 -21.24
C LEU A 107 -17.61 14.63 -19.78
N VAL A 108 -17.29 15.88 -19.49
CA VAL A 108 -17.35 16.45 -18.14
C VAL A 108 -18.81 16.52 -17.71
N ARG A 109 -19.14 15.83 -16.62
CA ARG A 109 -20.43 16.02 -15.95
C ARG A 109 -20.36 17.32 -15.14
N ASP A 110 -21.43 18.12 -15.18
CA ASP A 110 -21.50 19.40 -14.47
C ASP A 110 -21.32 19.30 -12.94
N ASP A 111 -21.45 18.10 -12.35
CA ASP A 111 -21.65 17.98 -10.89
C ASP A 111 -20.49 17.42 -10.05
N THR A 112 -19.28 17.12 -10.58
CA THR A 112 -18.22 16.58 -9.71
C THR A 112 -16.81 17.07 -10.01
N VAL A 113 -16.40 18.16 -9.35
CA VAL A 113 -14.98 18.45 -9.16
C VAL A 113 -14.41 17.42 -8.18
N LEU A 114 -13.51 16.55 -8.65
CA LEU A 114 -12.71 15.72 -7.76
C LEU A 114 -11.84 16.64 -6.87
N LEU A 115 -12.28 16.86 -5.64
CA LEU A 115 -11.59 17.66 -4.64
C LEU A 115 -10.35 16.91 -4.14
N TYR A 116 -9.29 16.91 -4.94
CA TYR A 116 -7.98 16.48 -4.47
C TYR A 116 -7.39 17.54 -3.53
N PRO A 117 -6.95 17.18 -2.31
CA PRO A 117 -6.22 18.09 -1.43
C PRO A 117 -5.00 18.69 -2.14
N SER A 118 -4.64 19.94 -1.82
CA SER A 118 -3.58 20.70 -2.53
C SER A 118 -2.25 19.96 -2.68
N MET A 119 -1.88 19.14 -1.70
CA MET A 119 -0.68 18.31 -1.72
C MET A 119 -0.72 17.20 -2.77
N HIS A 120 -1.89 16.61 -3.02
CA HIS A 120 -2.04 15.56 -4.04
C HIS A 120 -2.00 16.16 -5.44
N ARG A 121 -2.59 17.35 -5.65
CA ARG A 121 -2.50 18.08 -6.93
C ARG A 121 -1.05 18.40 -7.31
N LYS A 122 -0.26 18.91 -6.36
CA LYS A 122 1.17 19.19 -6.59
C LYS A 122 1.96 17.95 -6.98
N LEU A 123 1.60 16.77 -6.45
CA LEU A 123 2.26 15.52 -6.78
C LEU A 123 1.85 14.98 -8.15
N ILE A 124 0.58 15.14 -8.53
CA ILE A 124 0.09 14.73 -9.85
C ILE A 124 0.74 15.58 -10.95
N ASN A 125 0.81 16.91 -10.76
CA ASN A 125 1.38 17.83 -11.74
C ASN A 125 2.92 17.75 -11.83
N ALA A 126 3.59 17.17 -10.85
CA ALA A 126 5.05 17.02 -10.85
C ALA A 126 5.53 15.70 -11.52
N LEU A 127 4.60 14.91 -12.08
CA LEU A 127 4.89 13.69 -12.83
C LEU A 127 5.01 13.93 -14.35
N GLU A 128 4.68 15.15 -14.83
CA GLU A 128 5.05 15.65 -16.16
C GLU A 128 6.47 16.22 -16.15
#